data_AF-A0A351HV39-F1
#
_entry.id   AF-A0A351HV39-F1
#
_cell.length_a   1.000
_cell.length_b   1.000
_cell.length_c   1.000
_cell.angle_alpha   90.00
_cell.angle_beta   90.00
_cell.angle_gamma   90.00
#
_symmetry.space_group_name_H-M   'P 1'
#
loop_
_entity.id
_entity.type
_entity.pdbx_description
1 polymer ?
#
loop_
_entity_poly.entity_id
_entity_poly.type
_entity_poly.pdbx_seq_one_letter_code
_entity_poly.pdbx_strand_id
1 'polypeptide(L)'
;SLDKSPESLDEAVLYGGKMKDYQNQTMQDTKICAFFGGMQLDFSEVITDKAAYRMDISIINGGLNIIVPNNFRLKIVDTCKFGGIADHTVCLDPDNSVALSVFADVTCGGLNFENAPE
;
A
#
# COMPACT_ATOMS: atom_id res chain seq x y z
N SER A 1 16.15 3.02 -5.22
CA SER A 1 15.64 4.41 -5.31
C SER A 1 14.16 4.38 -5.65
N LEU A 2 13.43 5.44 -5.28
CA LEU A 2 12.06 5.69 -5.74
C LEU A 2 12.08 6.15 -7.20
N ASP A 3 11.15 5.67 -8.01
CA ASP A 3 10.90 6.22 -9.35
C ASP A 3 10.12 7.54 -9.24
N LYS A 4 10.61 8.56 -9.94
CA LYS A 4 10.06 9.92 -9.96
C LYS A 4 9.37 10.26 -11.29
N SER A 5 9.21 9.28 -12.17
CA SER A 5 8.45 9.46 -13.41
C SER A 5 7.01 9.89 -13.09
N PRO A 6 6.35 10.71 -13.94
CA PRO A 6 4.99 11.19 -13.67
C PRO A 6 3.95 10.07 -13.50
N GLU A 7 4.18 8.94 -14.16
CA GLU A 7 3.32 7.76 -14.16
C GLU A 7 3.61 6.81 -12.97
N SER A 8 4.66 7.10 -12.19
CA SER A 8 5.08 6.28 -11.05
C SER A 8 4.05 6.36 -9.92
N LEU A 9 3.82 5.20 -9.31
CA LEU A 9 3.01 5.05 -8.11
C LEU A 9 3.87 5.07 -6.82
N ASP A 10 5.20 5.22 -6.94
CA ASP A 10 6.10 5.35 -5.78
C ASP A 10 5.80 6.62 -4.99
N GLU A 11 5.77 6.49 -3.66
CA GLU A 11 5.44 7.61 -2.77
C GLU A 11 6.39 7.74 -1.60
N ALA A 12 6.59 8.99 -1.19
CA ALA A 12 7.25 9.28 0.07
C ALA A 12 6.67 10.50 0.77
N VAL A 13 6.68 10.45 2.10
CA VAL A 13 6.50 11.59 2.98
C VAL A 13 7.64 11.62 3.99
N LEU A 14 8.36 12.74 4.03
CA LEU A 14 9.41 12.93 5.03
C LEU A 14 8.84 13.51 6.32
N TYR A 15 7.96 14.50 6.19
CA TYR A 15 7.22 15.13 7.28
C TYR A 15 5.80 15.49 6.82
N GLY A 16 4.83 15.37 7.72
CA GLY A 16 3.43 15.76 7.47
C GLY A 16 2.55 14.63 6.94
N GLY A 17 1.53 14.98 6.16
CA GLY A 17 0.53 14.06 5.64
C GLY A 17 0.40 14.14 4.12
N LYS A 18 0.13 13.02 3.46
CA LYS A 18 -0.24 12.98 2.04
C LYS A 18 -1.46 12.07 1.84
N MET A 19 -2.41 12.53 1.03
CA MET A 19 -3.55 11.74 0.58
C MET A 19 -3.50 11.68 -0.93
N LYS A 20 -3.64 10.49 -1.52
CA LYS A 20 -3.63 10.31 -2.97
C LYS A 20 -4.61 9.23 -3.39
N ASP A 21 -5.31 9.53 -4.48
CA ASP A 21 -6.23 8.63 -5.15
C ASP A 21 -5.63 8.22 -6.50
N TYR A 22 -5.61 6.92 -6.77
CA TYR A 22 -5.07 6.31 -7.98
C TYR A 22 -6.15 5.85 -8.97
N GLN A 23 -7.36 6.38 -8.86
CA GLN A 23 -8.47 6.12 -9.77
C GLN A 23 -8.02 6.14 -11.25
N ASN A 24 -8.39 5.09 -11.99
CA ASN A 24 -8.08 4.90 -13.41
C ASN A 24 -6.58 4.80 -13.75
N GLN A 25 -5.68 4.74 -12.78
CA GLN A 25 -4.26 4.51 -13.03
C GLN A 25 -3.98 3.01 -13.16
N THR A 26 -3.01 2.65 -14.01
CA THR A 26 -2.59 1.24 -14.14
C THR A 26 -1.72 0.87 -12.96
N MET A 27 -2.06 -0.22 -12.28
CA MET A 27 -1.32 -0.75 -11.13
C MET A 27 0.12 -1.13 -11.53
N GLN A 28 1.06 -0.89 -10.64
CA GLN A 28 2.49 -1.13 -10.84
C GLN A 28 3.11 -1.70 -9.56
N ASP A 29 4.32 -2.26 -9.69
CA ASP A 29 5.14 -2.51 -8.52
C ASP A 29 5.53 -1.16 -7.90
N THR A 30 5.37 -1.03 -6.58
CA THR A 30 5.43 0.28 -5.92
C THR A 30 6.26 0.25 -4.64
N LYS A 31 6.89 1.38 -4.35
CA LYS A 31 7.65 1.65 -3.14
C LYS A 31 7.06 2.82 -2.38
N ILE A 32 6.83 2.63 -1.08
CA ILE A 32 6.23 3.64 -0.22
C ILE A 32 7.11 3.87 1.00
N CYS A 33 7.43 5.13 1.30
CA CYS A 33 8.27 5.50 2.44
C CYS A 33 7.64 6.59 3.32
N ALA A 34 7.53 6.35 4.62
CA ALA A 34 7.12 7.34 5.61
C ALA A 34 8.21 7.54 6.67
N PHE A 35 8.80 8.74 6.75
CA PHE A 35 9.92 9.01 7.66
C PHE A 35 9.50 9.67 8.99
N PHE A 36 8.56 10.60 8.99
CA PHE A 36 7.99 11.25 10.19
C PHE A 36 6.62 11.86 9.86
N GLY A 37 5.62 11.01 9.61
CA GLY A 37 4.34 11.49 9.09
C GLY A 37 3.41 10.36 8.69
N GLY A 38 2.50 10.62 7.76
CA GLY A 38 1.62 9.55 7.29
C GLY A 38 1.01 9.77 5.93
N MET A 39 0.45 8.68 5.42
CA MET A 39 -0.18 8.67 4.10
C MET A 39 -1.50 7.91 4.14
N GLN A 40 -2.45 8.38 3.34
CA GLN A 40 -3.63 7.61 2.95
C GLN A 40 -3.58 7.46 1.43
N LEU A 41 -3.46 6.23 0.96
CA LEU A 41 -3.30 5.91 -0.44
C LEU A 41 -4.49 5.04 -0.88
N ASP A 42 -5.26 5.55 -1.83
CA ASP A 42 -6.44 4.86 -2.34
C ASP A 42 -6.16 4.20 -3.67
N PHE A 43 -6.08 2.87 -3.65
CA PHE A 43 -5.91 2.04 -4.83
C PHE A 43 -7.22 1.38 -5.27
N SER A 44 -8.36 1.62 -4.60
CA SER A 44 -9.61 0.85 -4.80
C SER A 44 -10.09 0.76 -6.26
N GLU A 45 -9.83 1.80 -7.06
CA GLU A 45 -10.22 1.90 -8.47
C GLU A 45 -9.04 1.87 -9.47
N VAL A 46 -7.93 1.19 -9.12
CA VAL A 46 -6.83 0.97 -10.08
C VAL A 46 -7.18 -0.07 -11.14
N ILE A 47 -6.55 0.08 -12.31
CA ILE A 47 -6.66 -0.87 -13.42
C ILE A 47 -5.53 -1.89 -13.30
N THR A 48 -5.86 -3.18 -13.26
CA THR A 48 -4.87 -4.26 -13.25
C THR A 48 -4.69 -4.88 -14.63
N ASP A 49 -3.44 -4.97 -15.08
CA ASP A 49 -3.02 -5.62 -16.32
C ASP A 49 -2.24 -6.93 -16.09
N LYS A 50 -1.92 -7.24 -14.83
CA LYS A 50 -1.17 -8.42 -14.40
C LYS A 50 -1.90 -9.13 -13.26
N ALA A 51 -1.58 -10.40 -13.08
CA ALA A 51 -2.12 -11.22 -12.00
C ALA A 51 -1.41 -11.01 -10.65
N ALA A 52 -0.24 -10.35 -10.63
CA ALA A 52 0.54 -10.15 -9.43
C ALA A 52 1.34 -8.86 -9.46
N TYR A 53 1.46 -8.22 -8.29
CA TYR A 53 2.24 -7.01 -8.05
C TYR A 53 3.02 -7.10 -6.72
N ARG A 54 4.04 -6.27 -6.61
CA ARG A 54 4.87 -6.11 -5.41
C ARG A 54 4.73 -4.71 -4.83
N MET A 55 4.66 -4.64 -3.50
CA MET A 55 4.68 -3.38 -2.76
C MET A 55 5.74 -3.43 -1.66
N ASP A 56 6.72 -2.54 -1.72
CA ASP A 56 7.76 -2.38 -0.70
C ASP A 56 7.45 -1.17 0.17
N ILE A 57 7.31 -1.36 1.48
CA ILE A 57 6.91 -0.32 2.41
C ILE A 57 7.95 -0.16 3.51
N SER A 58 8.36 1.08 3.78
CA SER A 58 9.23 1.42 4.91
C SER A 58 8.60 2.53 5.73
N ILE A 59 8.30 2.26 7.00
CA ILE A 59 7.79 3.23 7.97
C ILE A 59 8.81 3.36 9.09
N ILE A 60 9.42 4.54 9.21
CA ILE A 60 10.41 4.80 10.27
C ILE A 60 9.73 5.39 11.50
N ASN A 61 8.88 6.40 11.30
CA ASN A 61 8.01 6.96 12.34
C ASN A 61 6.73 7.49 11.67
N GLY A 62 5.57 6.93 11.98
CA GLY A 62 4.35 7.39 11.32
C GLY A 62 3.19 6.41 11.18
N GLY A 63 2.35 6.66 10.19
CA GLY A 63 1.21 5.81 9.87
C GLY A 63 0.92 5.77 8.37
N LEU A 64 0.60 4.60 7.84
CA LEU A 64 0.16 4.46 6.45
C LEU A 64 -1.18 3.72 6.45
N ASN A 65 -2.18 4.29 5.78
CA ASN A 65 -3.44 3.63 5.46
C ASN A 65 -3.49 3.37 3.96
N ILE A 66 -3.72 2.12 3.56
CA ILE A 66 -3.84 1.71 2.17
C ILE A 66 -5.24 1.16 1.96
N ILE A 67 -6.00 1.81 1.08
CA ILE A 67 -7.29 1.31 0.63
C ILE A 67 -7.03 0.40 -0.56
N VAL A 68 -7.42 -0.87 -0.44
CA VAL A 68 -7.10 -1.95 -1.36
C VAL A 68 -8.35 -2.33 -2.17
N PRO A 69 -8.24 -2.57 -3.48
CA PRO A 69 -9.31 -3.15 -4.27
C PRO A 69 -9.83 -4.47 -3.71
N ASN A 70 -11.13 -4.70 -3.85
CA ASN A 70 -11.80 -5.91 -3.34
C ASN A 70 -11.38 -7.21 -4.06
N ASN A 71 -10.75 -7.11 -5.24
CA ASN A 71 -10.24 -8.25 -5.99
C ASN A 71 -8.78 -8.60 -5.66
N PHE A 72 -8.16 -7.93 -4.69
CA PHE A 72 -6.77 -8.20 -4.32
C PHE A 72 -6.67 -9.17 -3.15
N ARG A 73 -5.65 -10.03 -3.20
CA ARG A 73 -5.27 -10.91 -2.09
C ARG A 73 -3.88 -10.54 -1.61
N LEU A 74 -3.78 -10.09 -0.37
CA LEU A 74 -2.53 -9.66 0.23
C LEU A 74 -1.72 -10.86 0.71
N LYS A 75 -0.40 -10.76 0.52
CA LYS A 75 0.60 -11.62 1.17
C LYS A 75 1.65 -10.71 1.79
N ILE A 76 1.57 -10.54 3.11
CA ILE A 76 2.43 -9.62 3.85
C ILE A 76 3.63 -10.39 4.41
N VAL A 77 4.82 -9.86 4.20
CA VAL A 77 6.07 -10.27 4.82
C VAL A 77 6.65 -9.05 5.51
N ASP A 78 6.68 -9.07 6.84
CA ASP A 78 7.02 -7.89 7.61
C ASP A 78 8.14 -8.08 8.63
N THR A 79 8.75 -6.95 9.00
CA THR A 79 9.57 -6.81 10.19
C THR A 79 9.06 -5.61 10.98
N CYS A 80 8.39 -5.86 12.10
CA CYS A 80 7.89 -4.82 13.00
C CYS A 80 8.76 -4.70 14.26
N LYS A 81 9.08 -3.47 14.67
CA LYS A 81 9.77 -3.18 15.94
C LYS A 81 8.84 -2.55 16.98
N PHE A 82 8.49 -1.27 16.80
CA PHE A 82 7.60 -0.51 17.70
C PHE A 82 6.31 -0.12 16.99
N GLY A 83 5.41 -1.08 16.80
CA GLY A 83 4.24 -0.87 15.97
C GLY A 83 3.62 -2.17 15.51
N GLY A 84 2.80 -2.08 14.46
CA GLY A 84 2.23 -3.26 13.85
C GLY A 84 1.57 -2.99 12.51
N ILE A 85 1.09 -4.08 11.92
CA ILE A 85 0.32 -4.07 10.68
C ILE A 85 -1.07 -4.61 11.01
N ALA A 86 -2.11 -3.92 10.54
CA ALA A 86 -3.48 -4.38 10.57
C ALA A 86 -3.94 -4.62 9.12
N ASP A 87 -4.48 -5.80 8.87
CA ASP A 87 -5.09 -6.16 7.58
C ASP A 87 -6.57 -6.44 7.82
N HIS A 88 -7.41 -5.52 7.38
CA HIS A 88 -8.86 -5.61 7.40
C HIS A 88 -9.43 -5.89 5.99
N THR A 89 -8.59 -6.28 5.04
CA THR A 89 -9.02 -6.55 3.67
C THR A 89 -9.76 -7.89 3.58
N VAL A 90 -10.77 -7.92 2.71
CA VAL A 90 -11.56 -9.08 2.34
C VAL A 90 -11.53 -9.17 0.81
N CYS A 91 -10.97 -10.26 0.29
CA CYS A 91 -11.00 -10.55 -1.13
C CYS A 91 -12.32 -11.22 -1.51
N LEU A 92 -13.14 -10.57 -2.34
CA LEU A 92 -14.48 -11.05 -2.68
C LEU A 92 -14.48 -12.28 -3.60
N ASP A 93 -13.48 -12.39 -4.49
CA ASP A 93 -13.29 -13.54 -5.38
C ASP A 93 -11.85 -14.05 -5.29
N PRO A 94 -11.56 -14.94 -4.32
CA PRO A 94 -10.20 -15.47 -4.13
C PRO A 94 -9.67 -16.26 -5.34
N ASP A 95 -10.54 -16.90 -6.13
CA ASP A 95 -10.15 -17.77 -7.25
C ASP A 95 -9.69 -16.95 -8.47
N ASN A 96 -10.22 -15.73 -8.65
CA ASN A 96 -9.80 -14.79 -9.69
C ASN A 96 -9.11 -13.53 -9.12
N SER A 97 -8.46 -13.68 -7.96
CA SER A 97 -7.82 -12.56 -7.27
C SER A 97 -6.48 -12.13 -7.89
N VAL A 98 -6.16 -10.85 -7.73
CA VAL A 98 -4.84 -10.28 -8.02
C VAL A 98 -3.97 -10.40 -6.77
N ALA A 99 -2.79 -11.02 -6.91
CA ALA A 99 -1.89 -11.20 -5.78
C ALA A 99 -1.07 -9.93 -5.51
N LEU A 100 -1.11 -9.41 -4.28
CA LEU A 100 -0.26 -8.31 -3.84
C LEU A 100 0.72 -8.79 -2.77
N SER A 101 2.00 -8.91 -3.16
CA SER A 101 3.07 -9.24 -2.23
C SER A 101 3.60 -7.98 -1.57
N VAL A 102 3.36 -7.84 -0.27
CA VAL A 102 3.78 -6.69 0.53
C VAL A 102 5.02 -7.05 1.33
N PHE A 103 6.07 -6.26 1.20
CA PHE A 103 7.29 -6.35 2.02
C PHE A 103 7.37 -5.10 2.88
N ALA A 104 7.16 -5.23 4.19
CA ALA A 104 6.98 -4.09 5.08
C ALA A 104 8.02 -4.05 6.21
N ASP A 105 8.79 -2.96 6.28
CA ASP A 105 9.66 -2.65 7.41
C ASP A 105 9.03 -1.53 8.26
N VAL A 106 8.55 -1.86 9.46
CA VAL A 106 7.91 -0.89 10.37
C VAL A 106 8.76 -0.73 11.63
N THR A 107 9.46 0.40 11.74
CA THR A 107 10.29 0.72 12.91
C THR A 107 9.47 1.31 14.04
N CYS A 108 8.68 2.36 13.78
CA CYS A 108 7.80 3.00 14.77
C CYS A 108 6.48 3.45 14.10
N GLY A 109 5.33 2.95 14.53
CA GLY A 109 4.03 3.36 13.98
C GLY A 109 3.10 2.24 13.52
N GLY A 110 2.27 2.51 12.51
CA GLY A 110 1.26 1.56 12.04
C GLY A 110 1.09 1.54 10.52
N LEU A 111 0.76 0.36 10.01
CA LEU A 111 0.32 0.15 8.63
C LEU A 111 -1.06 -0.50 8.66
N ASN A 112 -2.06 0.15 8.07
CA ASN A 112 -3.41 -0.39 7.96
C ASN A 112 -3.70 -0.66 6.49
N PHE A 113 -4.25 -1.84 6.21
CA PHE A 113 -4.88 -2.18 4.95
C PHE A 113 -6.37 -2.36 5.20
N GLU A 114 -7.19 -1.73 4.36
CA GLU A 114 -8.65 -1.86 4.39
C GLU A 114 -9.20 -1.84 2.98
N ASN A 115 -10.42 -2.32 2.79
CA ASN A 115 -11.14 -2.08 1.55
C ASN A 115 -11.87 -0.74 1.60
N ALA A 116 -12.27 -0.22 0.43
CA ALA A 116 -13.14 0.94 0.39
C ALA A 116 -14.47 0.61 1.10
N PRO A 117 -15.04 1.54 1.88
CA PRO A 117 -16.36 1.34 2.48
C PRO A 117 -17.42 1.18 1.38
N GLU A 118 -18.36 0.25 1.59
CA GLU A 118 -19.55 0.08 0.74
C GLU A 118 -20.48 1.30 0.75
#